data_AF-A0A3M1KCP5-F1
#
_entry.id   AF-A0A3M1KCP5-F1
#
_cell.length_a   1.000
_cell.length_b   1.000
_cell.length_c   1.000
_cell.angle_alpha   90.00
_cell.angle_beta   90.00
_cell.angle_gamma   90.00
#
_symmetry.space_group_name_H-M   'P 1'
#
loop_
_entity.id
_entity.type
_entity.pdbx_description
1 polymer ?
#
loop_
_entity_poly.entity_id
_entity_poly.type
_entity_poly.pdbx_seq_one_letter_code
_entity_poly.pdbx_strand_id
1 'polypeptide(L)'
;MNDLLTAQAPGLYETGVAASDAHNLALGGQMDFVVRDAFGKTLATASINTDTTATFGDLVTALNDATSGLGAFFQFSFDSSGRLTAQPKSGVQPGTRFTVTSDSTDLAGTGMSVSRFFGLGDAFRANAAVDLRIVAEVPADAGLLATARFKSGALVGETAVFKGDQAGALEFQKLESKVIDFSAAGELAAQTRTLSSFNGAVIGNFAALAERAKVANDDAQNLQTEIDQRRTSVSGVNLDEELANLVVFQNSYNAAARVMGSVQALYDSLLAIL
;
A
#
# COMPACT_ATOMS: atom_id res chain seq x y z
N MET A 1 23.99 23.92 -10.58
CA MET A 1 24.09 22.46 -10.40
C MET A 1 22.77 21.88 -10.87
N ASN A 2 22.71 21.44 -12.13
CA ASN A 2 21.49 20.85 -12.71
C ASN A 2 21.71 19.35 -12.91
N ASP A 3 20.62 18.60 -12.74
CA ASP A 3 20.42 17.23 -13.24
C ASP A 3 21.47 16.20 -12.83
N LEU A 4 21.65 15.99 -11.52
CA LEU A 4 22.43 14.87 -10.99
C LEU A 4 21.60 13.60 -10.79
N LEU A 5 20.28 13.76 -10.82
CA LEU A 5 19.31 12.68 -10.64
C LEU A 5 18.49 12.55 -11.91
N THR A 6 18.26 11.31 -12.33
CA THR A 6 17.33 10.97 -13.41
C THR A 6 16.28 10.04 -12.86
N ALA A 7 15.05 10.20 -13.34
CA ALA A 7 13.93 9.32 -13.04
C ALA A 7 13.03 9.23 -14.28
N GLN A 8 12.41 8.07 -14.51
CA GLN A 8 11.45 7.90 -15.61
C GLN A 8 10.08 8.53 -15.30
N ALA A 9 9.75 8.64 -14.02
CA ALA A 9 8.55 9.30 -13.52
C ALA A 9 8.91 10.62 -12.80
N PRO A 10 8.11 11.68 -12.95
CA PRO A 10 8.29 12.90 -12.20
C PRO A 10 8.08 12.64 -10.70
N GLY A 11 9.03 13.07 -9.87
CA GLY A 11 8.97 12.95 -8.41
C GLY A 11 8.79 14.26 -7.66
N LEU A 12 8.77 15.39 -8.38
CA LEU A 12 8.47 16.70 -7.86
C LEU A 12 7.00 17.00 -8.16
N TYR A 13 6.26 17.34 -7.11
CA TYR A 13 4.81 17.60 -7.17
C TYR A 13 4.47 19.03 -6.76
N GLU A 14 5.49 19.87 -6.59
CA GLU A 14 5.43 21.32 -6.43
C GLU A 14 5.14 21.95 -7.80
N THR A 15 3.88 21.79 -8.24
CA THR A 15 3.46 22.16 -9.60
C THR A 15 3.41 23.66 -9.84
N GLY A 16 3.42 24.48 -8.77
CA GLY A 16 3.30 25.93 -8.85
C GLY A 16 1.90 26.44 -9.20
N VAL A 17 0.91 25.55 -9.36
CA VAL A 17 -0.47 25.95 -9.67
C VAL A 17 -1.17 26.54 -8.45
N ALA A 18 -2.00 27.55 -8.69
CA ALA A 18 -2.91 28.11 -7.70
C ALA A 18 -4.29 27.46 -7.81
N ALA A 19 -5.06 27.47 -6.72
CA ALA A 19 -6.44 26.95 -6.72
C ALA A 19 -7.36 27.68 -7.72
N SER A 20 -7.06 28.94 -8.03
CA SER A 20 -7.80 29.75 -9.02
C SER A 20 -7.49 29.38 -10.48
N ASP A 21 -6.43 28.61 -10.73
CA ASP A 21 -6.01 28.32 -12.09
C ASP A 21 -6.98 27.34 -12.76
N ALA A 22 -7.29 27.62 -14.02
CA ALA A 22 -8.10 26.74 -14.83
C ALA A 22 -7.34 25.43 -15.12
N HIS A 23 -7.95 24.29 -14.83
CA HIS A 23 -7.29 23.00 -15.03
C HIS A 23 -7.34 22.51 -16.49
N ASN A 24 -8.22 23.09 -17.32
CA ASN A 24 -8.39 22.78 -18.74
C ASN A 24 -8.40 21.27 -19.04
N LEU A 25 -9.21 20.52 -18.29
CA LEU A 25 -9.30 19.07 -18.45
C LEU A 25 -10.18 18.75 -19.65
N ALA A 26 -9.87 17.66 -20.34
CA ALA A 26 -10.75 17.12 -21.37
C ALA A 26 -12.09 16.64 -20.77
N LEU A 27 -13.17 16.79 -21.54
CA LEU A 27 -14.49 16.28 -21.16
C LEU A 27 -14.50 14.74 -21.12
N GLY A 28 -15.28 14.15 -20.21
CA GLY A 28 -15.35 12.73 -19.93
C GLY A 28 -14.28 12.22 -18.96
N GLY A 29 -13.55 13.12 -18.29
CA GLY A 29 -12.53 12.75 -17.31
C GLY A 29 -13.13 12.23 -16.00
N GLN A 30 -12.62 11.10 -15.52
CA GLN A 30 -13.08 10.47 -14.29
C GLN A 30 -11.89 9.97 -13.45
N MET A 31 -11.96 10.22 -12.14
CA MET A 31 -11.01 9.70 -11.16
C MET A 31 -11.71 8.81 -10.15
N ASP A 32 -11.24 7.58 -10.01
CA ASP A 32 -11.82 6.58 -9.11
C ASP A 32 -10.87 6.25 -7.96
N PHE A 33 -11.42 6.26 -6.75
CA PHE A 33 -10.70 6.07 -5.51
C PHE A 33 -11.33 4.97 -4.67
N VAL A 34 -10.47 4.24 -3.96
CA VAL A 34 -10.88 3.28 -2.93
C VAL A 34 -10.18 3.67 -1.63
N VAL A 35 -10.97 3.87 -0.57
CA VAL A 35 -10.48 4.06 0.79
C VAL A 35 -10.44 2.71 1.48
N ARG A 36 -9.29 2.39 2.07
CA ARG A 36 -9.09 1.15 2.82
C ARG A 36 -8.60 1.45 4.23
N ASP A 37 -8.97 0.59 5.17
CA ASP A 37 -8.39 0.61 6.50
C ASP A 37 -6.93 0.09 6.50
N ALA A 38 -6.32 0.08 7.68
CA ALA A 38 -4.97 -0.44 7.89
C ALA A 38 -4.83 -1.93 7.52
N PHE A 39 -5.93 -2.70 7.56
CA PHE A 39 -5.97 -4.12 7.27
C PHE A 39 -6.35 -4.42 5.80
N GLY A 40 -6.54 -3.38 4.97
CA GLY A 40 -6.87 -3.50 3.56
C GLY A 40 -8.37 -3.70 3.26
N LYS A 41 -9.25 -3.66 4.27
CA LYS A 41 -10.69 -3.70 4.07
C LYS A 41 -11.15 -2.38 3.43
N THR A 42 -11.95 -2.48 2.38
CA THR A 42 -12.57 -1.31 1.74
C THR A 42 -13.59 -0.66 2.68
N LEU A 43 -13.40 0.63 2.96
CA LEU A 43 -14.29 1.46 3.75
C LEU A 43 -15.26 2.26 2.86
N ALA A 44 -14.75 2.79 1.75
CA ALA A 44 -15.53 3.58 0.80
C ALA A 44 -14.91 3.53 -0.59
N THR A 45 -15.73 3.84 -1.58
CA THR A 45 -15.31 4.08 -2.95
C THR A 45 -15.84 5.44 -3.36
N ALA A 46 -15.01 6.26 -4.00
CA ALA A 46 -15.39 7.59 -4.47
C ALA A 46 -15.06 7.71 -5.95
N SER A 47 -15.91 8.41 -6.69
CA SER A 47 -15.70 8.66 -8.11
C SER A 47 -15.97 10.13 -8.38
N ILE A 48 -14.95 10.82 -8.91
CA ILE A 48 -15.00 12.25 -9.19
C ILE A 48 -15.07 12.42 -10.71
N ASN A 49 -16.18 12.98 -11.18
CA ASN A 49 -16.32 13.45 -12.55
C ASN A 49 -15.75 14.87 -12.66
N THR A 50 -14.83 15.08 -13.61
CA THR A 50 -14.17 16.38 -13.80
C THR A 50 -14.90 17.30 -14.79
N ASP A 51 -16.01 16.86 -15.40
CA ASP A 51 -16.83 17.65 -16.33
C ASP A 51 -17.53 18.83 -15.64
N THR A 52 -17.72 18.72 -14.32
CA THR A 52 -18.38 19.73 -13.50
C THR A 52 -17.39 20.68 -12.81
N THR A 53 -16.08 20.49 -13.00
CA THR A 53 -15.03 21.34 -12.42
C THR A 53 -14.43 22.24 -13.50
N ALA A 54 -14.07 23.48 -13.16
CA ALA A 54 -13.40 24.41 -14.06
C ALA A 54 -11.98 24.76 -13.60
N THR A 55 -11.77 24.84 -12.29
CA THR A 55 -10.51 25.21 -11.66
C THR A 55 -9.94 24.10 -10.77
N PHE A 56 -8.64 24.14 -10.49
CA PHE A 56 -8.04 23.19 -9.53
C PHE A 56 -8.65 23.31 -8.14
N GLY A 57 -9.19 24.47 -7.75
CA GLY A 57 -9.96 24.68 -6.53
C GLY A 57 -11.29 23.91 -6.53
N ASP A 58 -11.97 23.83 -7.67
CA ASP A 58 -13.20 23.04 -7.81
C ASP A 58 -12.90 21.54 -7.69
N LEU A 59 -11.78 21.07 -8.24
CA LEU A 59 -11.29 19.71 -8.06
C LEU A 59 -11.02 19.38 -6.59
N VAL A 60 -10.34 20.27 -5.87
CA VAL A 60 -10.10 20.09 -4.42
C VAL A 60 -11.41 20.11 -3.64
N THR A 61 -12.38 20.92 -4.08
CA THR A 61 -13.71 20.97 -3.46
C THR A 61 -14.46 19.65 -3.70
N ALA A 62 -14.41 19.11 -4.91
CA ALA A 62 -15.00 17.80 -5.24
C ALA A 62 -14.33 16.65 -4.46
N LEU A 63 -13.01 16.67 -4.30
CA LEU A 63 -12.28 15.70 -3.46
C LEU A 63 -12.67 15.82 -1.98
N ASN A 64 -12.91 17.03 -1.49
CA ASN A 64 -13.35 17.30 -0.12
C ASN A 64 -14.86 17.12 0.11
N ASP A 65 -15.63 16.73 -0.90
CA ASP A 65 -17.05 16.42 -0.70
C ASP A 65 -17.20 15.17 0.19
N ALA A 66 -18.08 15.25 1.19
CA ALA A 66 -18.25 14.19 2.18
C ALA A 66 -19.12 13.01 1.68
N THR A 67 -19.85 13.18 0.58
CA THR A 67 -20.83 12.22 0.07
C THR A 67 -20.34 11.52 -1.19
N SER A 68 -19.88 12.28 -2.20
CA SER A 68 -19.38 11.75 -3.47
C SER A 68 -17.85 11.69 -3.53
N GLY A 69 -17.16 12.44 -2.67
CA GLY A 69 -15.71 12.52 -2.61
C GLY A 69 -15.09 11.76 -1.45
N LEU A 70 -13.94 12.25 -1.00
CA LEU A 70 -13.12 11.66 0.06
C LEU A 70 -13.15 12.49 1.36
N GLY A 71 -13.97 13.55 1.42
CA GLY A 71 -14.04 14.52 2.52
C GLY A 71 -14.51 13.98 3.87
N ALA A 72 -15.08 12.78 3.88
CA ALA A 72 -15.39 12.04 5.10
C ALA A 72 -14.13 11.51 5.80
N PHE A 73 -13.07 11.21 5.04
CA PHE A 73 -11.85 10.56 5.53
C PHE A 73 -10.61 11.46 5.47
N PHE A 74 -10.51 12.30 4.44
CA PHE A 74 -9.33 13.13 4.19
C PHE A 74 -9.72 14.57 3.92
N GLN A 75 -8.80 15.48 4.23
CA GLN A 75 -8.85 16.88 3.86
C GLN A 75 -7.74 17.16 2.85
N PHE A 76 -8.13 17.62 1.66
CA PHE A 76 -7.25 17.99 0.57
C PHE A 76 -7.02 19.50 0.56
N SER A 77 -5.76 19.91 0.37
CA SER A 77 -5.38 21.32 0.27
C SER A 77 -4.10 21.51 -0.54
N PHE A 78 -4.00 22.66 -1.22
CA PHE A 78 -2.75 23.12 -1.81
C PHE A 78 -1.87 23.82 -0.76
N ASP A 79 -0.57 23.56 -0.81
CA ASP A 79 0.41 24.38 -0.12
C ASP A 79 0.88 25.58 -0.98
N SER A 80 1.77 26.40 -0.43
CA SER A 80 2.30 27.59 -1.10
C SER A 80 3.16 27.29 -2.35
N SER A 81 3.51 26.02 -2.58
CA SER A 81 4.26 25.56 -3.75
C SER A 81 3.39 24.91 -4.82
N GLY A 82 2.06 24.91 -4.63
CA GLY A 82 1.12 24.26 -5.55
C GLY A 82 1.11 22.74 -5.43
N ARG A 83 1.61 22.18 -4.32
CA ARG A 83 1.55 20.75 -4.06
C ARG A 83 0.24 20.41 -3.36
N LEU A 84 -0.46 19.42 -3.90
CA LEU A 84 -1.69 18.90 -3.32
C LEU A 84 -1.34 17.92 -2.19
N THR A 85 -1.87 18.21 -1.00
CA THR A 85 -1.67 17.41 0.21
C THR A 85 -3.00 16.84 0.67
N ALA A 86 -2.98 15.62 1.23
CA ALA A 86 -4.14 14.96 1.80
C ALA A 86 -3.84 14.61 3.25
N GLN A 87 -4.61 15.16 4.19
CA GLN A 87 -4.46 14.90 5.61
C GLN A 87 -5.66 14.11 6.14
N PRO A 88 -5.47 13.02 6.89
CA PRO A 88 -6.58 12.31 7.52
C PRO A 88 -7.38 13.24 8.44
N LYS A 89 -8.70 13.18 8.36
CA LYS A 89 -9.59 13.98 9.21
C LYS A 89 -9.58 13.46 10.64
N SER A 90 -9.76 14.35 11.62
CA SER A 90 -9.90 13.95 13.03
C SER A 90 -11.06 12.96 13.20
N GLY A 91 -10.81 11.85 13.90
CA GLY A 91 -11.78 10.77 14.12
C GLY A 91 -11.71 9.60 13.15
N VAL A 92 -10.87 9.67 12.12
CA VAL A 92 -10.61 8.55 11.19
C VAL A 92 -9.61 7.57 11.81
N GLN A 93 -9.83 6.27 11.59
CA GLN A 93 -8.98 5.23 12.17
C GLN A 93 -7.54 5.34 11.65
N PRO A 94 -6.52 5.30 12.52
CA PRO A 94 -5.11 5.36 12.11
C PRO A 94 -4.79 4.27 11.07
N GLY A 95 -4.04 4.65 10.03
CA GLY A 95 -3.69 3.75 8.93
C GLY A 95 -4.74 3.65 7.81
N THR A 96 -5.82 4.45 7.87
CA THR A 96 -6.72 4.63 6.72
C THR A 96 -5.97 5.30 5.58
N ARG A 97 -6.04 4.70 4.39
CA ARG A 97 -5.37 5.18 3.17
C ARG A 97 -6.32 5.16 1.99
N PHE A 98 -6.09 6.04 1.02
CA PHE A 98 -6.80 5.99 -0.26
C PHE A 98 -5.87 5.50 -1.37
N THR A 99 -6.45 4.85 -2.36
CA THR A 99 -5.73 4.39 -3.55
C THR A 99 -6.50 4.82 -4.78
N VAL A 100 -5.79 5.37 -5.76
CA VAL A 100 -6.34 5.65 -7.09
C VAL A 100 -6.44 4.34 -7.85
N THR A 101 -7.65 3.95 -8.22
CA THR A 101 -7.90 2.71 -8.97
C THR A 101 -7.88 2.96 -10.47
N SER A 102 -8.44 4.09 -10.90
CA SER A 102 -8.45 4.53 -12.28
C SER A 102 -8.40 6.06 -12.32
N ASP A 103 -7.74 6.60 -13.33
CA ASP A 103 -7.77 8.03 -13.63
C ASP A 103 -7.67 8.20 -15.15
N SER A 104 -8.78 8.59 -15.77
CA SER A 104 -8.88 8.85 -17.22
C SER A 104 -8.75 10.33 -17.57
N THR A 105 -8.44 11.20 -16.60
CA THR A 105 -8.31 12.63 -16.83
C THR A 105 -7.12 12.94 -17.72
N ASP A 106 -7.25 14.01 -18.51
CA ASP A 106 -6.19 14.51 -19.38
C ASP A 106 -6.04 16.01 -19.22
N LEU A 107 -4.91 16.42 -18.64
CA LEU A 107 -4.53 17.80 -18.43
C LEU A 107 -4.18 18.45 -19.77
N ALA A 108 -5.09 19.28 -20.27
CA ALA A 108 -4.92 20.06 -21.50
C ALA A 108 -4.53 19.24 -22.75
N GLY A 109 -4.91 17.96 -22.84
CA GLY A 109 -4.61 17.10 -23.98
C GLY A 109 -3.17 16.59 -24.04
N THR A 110 -2.45 16.65 -22.91
CA THR A 110 -1.04 16.24 -22.81
C THR A 110 -0.87 14.74 -22.56
N GLY A 111 -1.95 14.01 -22.30
CA GLY A 111 -1.94 12.62 -21.85
C GLY A 111 -1.50 12.45 -20.39
N MET A 112 -1.43 13.55 -19.63
CA MET A 112 -1.09 13.54 -18.21
C MET A 112 -2.35 13.59 -17.37
N SER A 113 -2.55 12.59 -16.52
CA SER A 113 -3.67 12.58 -15.58
C SER A 113 -3.42 13.43 -14.34
N VAL A 114 -4.49 13.91 -13.71
CA VAL A 114 -4.44 14.70 -12.47
C VAL A 114 -3.74 13.94 -11.36
N SER A 115 -3.99 12.63 -11.22
CA SER A 115 -3.35 11.81 -10.19
C SER A 115 -1.85 11.69 -10.41
N ARG A 116 -1.38 11.67 -11.66
CA ARG A 116 0.05 11.67 -11.98
C ARG A 116 0.67 13.05 -11.79
N PHE A 117 -0.03 14.11 -12.16
CA PHE A 117 0.45 15.49 -12.05
C PHE A 117 0.68 15.92 -10.58
N PHE A 118 -0.24 15.55 -9.68
CA PHE A 118 -0.14 15.89 -8.26
C PHE A 118 0.42 14.76 -7.37
N GLY A 119 0.67 13.57 -7.94
CA GLY A 119 1.09 12.39 -7.17
C GLY A 119 0.02 11.98 -6.16
N LEU A 120 -1.24 11.88 -6.58
CA LEU A 120 -2.34 11.45 -5.72
C LEU A 120 -2.30 9.94 -5.51
N GLY A 121 -2.19 9.53 -4.25
CA GLY A 121 -2.10 8.12 -3.87
C GLY A 121 -0.67 7.58 -3.84
N ASP A 122 -0.49 6.49 -3.11
CA ASP A 122 0.83 5.93 -2.80
C ASP A 122 1.55 5.40 -4.05
N ALA A 123 0.83 4.86 -5.02
CA ALA A 123 1.41 4.23 -6.21
C ALA A 123 2.23 5.23 -7.06
N PHE A 124 1.72 6.44 -7.29
CA PHE A 124 2.42 7.43 -8.10
C PHE A 124 3.65 7.98 -7.37
N ARG A 125 3.54 8.20 -6.05
CA ARG A 125 4.67 8.63 -5.22
C ARG A 125 5.74 7.54 -5.11
N ALA A 126 5.34 6.27 -5.00
CA ALA A 126 6.26 5.14 -5.01
C ALA A 126 6.97 5.00 -6.36
N ASN A 127 6.23 5.08 -7.48
CA ASN A 127 6.82 4.99 -8.82
C ASN A 127 7.88 6.07 -9.08
N ALA A 128 7.68 7.29 -8.56
CA ALA A 128 8.69 8.34 -8.63
C ALA A 128 10.01 7.97 -7.92
N ALA A 129 9.96 7.12 -6.89
CA ALA A 129 11.14 6.69 -6.15
C ALA A 129 11.82 5.46 -6.77
N VAL A 130 11.08 4.57 -7.44
CA VAL A 130 11.60 3.29 -7.98
C VAL A 130 12.73 3.49 -8.99
N ASP A 131 12.59 4.47 -9.89
CA ASP A 131 13.56 4.70 -10.97
C ASP A 131 14.53 5.86 -10.69
N LEU A 132 14.52 6.39 -9.46
CA LEU A 132 15.40 7.49 -9.09
C LEU A 132 16.84 6.97 -9.03
N ARG A 133 17.69 7.47 -9.92
CA ARG A 133 19.10 7.10 -9.99
C ARG A 133 19.99 8.30 -10.22
N ILE A 134 21.23 8.19 -9.77
CA ILE A 134 22.28 9.14 -10.12
C ILE A 134 22.61 8.94 -11.60
N VAL A 135 22.87 10.05 -12.31
CA VAL A 135 23.39 10.04 -13.68
C VAL A 135 24.64 9.17 -13.77
N ALA A 136 24.65 8.17 -14.65
CA ALA A 136 25.64 7.08 -14.66
C ALA A 136 27.08 7.56 -14.90
N GLU A 137 27.23 8.73 -15.53
CA GLU A 137 28.48 9.39 -15.82
C GLU A 137 29.17 9.93 -14.55
N VAL A 138 28.41 10.33 -13.53
CA VAL A 138 28.95 10.95 -12.31
C VAL A 138 29.73 9.95 -11.43
N PRO A 139 29.26 8.70 -11.20
CA PRO A 139 30.06 7.67 -10.54
C PRO A 139 31.28 7.21 -11.35
N ALA A 140 31.24 7.30 -12.68
CA ALA A 140 32.33 6.89 -13.55
C ALA A 140 33.46 7.92 -13.62
N ASP A 141 33.11 9.22 -13.58
CA ASP A 141 34.07 10.32 -13.51
C ASP A 141 33.53 11.45 -12.63
N ALA A 142 34.09 11.56 -11.41
CA ALA A 142 33.75 12.61 -10.47
C ALA A 142 34.12 14.03 -10.97
N GLY A 143 35.00 14.13 -11.98
CA GLY A 143 35.34 15.40 -12.66
C GLY A 143 34.20 16.00 -13.47
N LEU A 144 33.16 15.21 -13.79
CA LEU A 144 31.94 15.68 -14.45
C LEU A 144 30.96 16.36 -13.47
N LEU A 145 31.22 16.29 -12.17
CA LEU A 145 30.41 16.99 -11.17
C LEU A 145 30.68 18.50 -11.24
N ALA A 146 29.66 19.27 -11.59
CA ALA A 146 29.76 20.73 -11.61
C ALA A 146 29.85 21.28 -10.17
N THR A 147 31.05 21.55 -9.67
CA THR A 147 31.28 22.05 -8.29
C THR A 147 31.06 23.55 -8.13
N ALA A 148 31.04 24.30 -9.23
CA ALA A 148 30.89 25.75 -9.20
C ALA A 148 29.44 26.17 -8.95
N ARG A 149 29.24 27.22 -8.14
CA ARG A 149 27.91 27.76 -7.83
C ARG A 149 27.77 29.16 -8.41
N PHE A 150 26.67 29.39 -9.13
CA PHE A 150 26.33 30.74 -9.58
C PHE A 150 26.01 31.64 -8.38
N LYS A 151 26.76 32.74 -8.24
CA LYS A 151 26.50 33.77 -7.23
C LYS A 151 25.37 34.68 -7.71
N SER A 152 24.14 34.42 -7.25
CA SER A 152 22.93 35.15 -7.67
C SER A 152 22.87 36.64 -7.27
N GLY A 153 23.83 37.12 -6.48
CA GLY A 153 23.99 38.53 -6.11
C GLY A 153 25.24 39.19 -6.68
N ALA A 154 25.90 38.58 -7.68
CA ALA A 154 27.05 39.19 -8.34
C ALA A 154 26.62 40.46 -9.10
N LEU A 155 27.36 41.55 -8.93
CA LEU A 155 27.10 42.79 -9.66
C LEU A 155 27.47 42.64 -11.14
N VAL A 156 26.91 43.49 -12.00
CA VAL A 156 27.29 43.54 -13.43
C VAL A 156 28.79 43.84 -13.54
N GLY A 157 29.55 42.91 -14.12
CA GLY A 157 31.01 42.99 -14.24
C GLY A 157 31.79 42.17 -13.20
N GLU A 158 31.14 41.59 -12.20
CA GLU A 158 31.76 40.64 -11.27
C GLU A 158 31.70 39.21 -11.86
N THR A 159 32.77 38.44 -11.69
CA THR A 159 32.81 37.03 -12.10
C THR A 159 31.83 36.21 -11.24
N ALA A 160 30.65 35.94 -11.79
CA ALA A 160 29.59 35.20 -11.08
C ALA A 160 29.88 33.69 -10.90
N VAL A 161 30.80 33.14 -11.71
CA VAL A 161 31.29 31.77 -11.68
C VAL A 161 32.76 31.77 -12.10
N PHE A 162 33.65 31.18 -11.31
CA PHE A 162 35.08 31.08 -11.64
C PHE A 162 35.55 29.63 -11.80
N LYS A 163 36.57 29.42 -12.62
CA LYS A 163 37.18 28.09 -12.83
C LYS A 163 37.89 27.65 -11.56
N GLY A 164 37.55 26.47 -11.05
CA GLY A 164 38.09 25.93 -9.79
C GLY A 164 37.26 26.26 -8.56
N ASP A 165 36.06 26.83 -8.72
CA ASP A 165 35.12 27.02 -7.61
C ASP A 165 34.66 25.67 -7.03
N GLN A 166 34.90 25.47 -5.74
CA GLN A 166 34.54 24.28 -4.97
C GLN A 166 33.37 24.53 -4.01
N ALA A 167 32.74 25.71 -4.05
CA ALA A 167 31.67 26.08 -3.14
C ALA A 167 30.51 25.06 -3.15
N GLY A 168 30.14 24.53 -4.32
CA GLY A 168 29.12 23.50 -4.43
C GLY A 168 29.51 22.16 -3.81
N ALA A 169 30.79 21.76 -3.90
CA ALA A 169 31.29 20.55 -3.24
C ALA A 169 31.24 20.69 -1.71
N LEU A 170 31.56 21.87 -1.18
CA LEU A 170 31.42 22.18 0.24
C LEU A 170 29.95 22.14 0.70
N GLU A 171 29.01 22.60 -0.11
CA GLU A 171 27.58 22.50 0.21
C GLU A 171 27.08 21.04 0.19
N PHE A 172 27.60 20.18 -0.69
CA PHE A 172 27.35 18.74 -0.64
C PHE A 172 27.86 18.10 0.65
N GLN A 173 29.06 18.47 1.10
CA GLN A 173 29.57 18.02 2.39
C GLN A 173 28.66 18.49 3.54
N LYS A 174 28.18 19.74 3.49
CA LYS A 174 27.25 20.25 4.50
C LYS A 174 25.88 19.56 4.46
N LEU A 175 25.46 19.02 3.30
CA LEU A 175 24.21 18.29 3.19
C LEU A 175 24.19 17.02 4.06
N GLU A 176 25.35 16.40 4.31
CA GLU A 176 25.48 15.23 5.17
C GLU A 176 24.99 15.51 6.60
N SER A 177 25.33 16.67 7.15
CA SER A 177 24.93 17.09 8.50
C SER A 177 23.69 17.97 8.52
N LYS A 178 23.16 18.36 7.35
CA LYS A 178 21.97 19.19 7.25
C LYS A 178 20.76 18.41 7.76
N VAL A 179 20.04 19.03 8.69
CA VAL A 179 18.75 18.55 9.16
C VAL A 179 17.69 18.97 8.14
N ILE A 180 16.89 18.00 7.69
CA ILE A 180 15.84 18.16 6.69
C ILE A 180 14.53 17.65 7.30
N ASP A 181 13.43 18.33 6.97
CA ASP A 181 12.09 17.88 7.31
C ASP A 181 11.63 16.82 6.33
N PHE A 182 11.35 15.62 6.84
CA PHE A 182 10.76 14.53 6.07
C PHE A 182 9.27 14.44 6.42
N SER A 183 8.42 14.49 5.39
CA SER A 183 6.99 14.22 5.55
C SER A 183 6.75 12.77 5.99
N ALA A 184 5.60 12.52 6.61
CA ALA A 184 5.19 11.15 6.92
C ALA A 184 5.16 10.29 5.63
N ALA A 185 5.60 9.04 5.74
CA ALA A 185 5.66 8.09 4.64
C ALA A 185 5.37 6.68 5.15
N GLY A 186 4.27 6.08 4.68
CA GLY A 186 3.81 4.78 5.17
C GLY A 186 3.52 4.81 6.68
N GLU A 187 4.10 3.87 7.44
CA GLU A 187 4.00 3.83 8.91
C GLU A 187 4.95 4.83 9.61
N LEU A 188 5.82 5.51 8.85
CA LEU A 188 6.82 6.39 9.41
C LEU A 188 6.25 7.80 9.59
N ALA A 189 6.20 8.28 10.83
CA ALA A 189 5.76 9.63 11.14
C ALA A 189 6.70 10.69 10.55
N ALA A 190 6.16 11.90 10.32
CA ALA A 190 6.95 13.05 9.91
C ALA A 190 8.06 13.33 10.91
N GLN A 191 9.27 13.59 10.43
CA GLN A 191 10.46 13.69 11.27
C GLN A 191 11.50 14.64 10.68
N THR A 192 12.18 15.35 11.58
CA THR A 192 13.20 16.35 11.25
C THR A 192 14.57 15.80 11.66
N ARG A 193 15.34 15.26 10.71
CA ARG A 193 16.62 14.59 10.98
C ARG A 193 17.60 14.76 9.81
N THR A 194 18.84 14.29 9.96
CA THR A 194 19.80 14.21 8.85
C THR A 194 19.44 13.05 7.91
N LEU A 195 19.90 13.11 6.66
CA LEU A 195 19.62 12.08 5.66
C LEU A 195 20.09 10.68 6.12
N SER A 196 21.28 10.59 6.71
CA SER A 196 21.82 9.32 7.24
C SER A 196 20.94 8.75 8.35
N SER A 197 20.50 9.59 9.28
CA SER A 197 19.63 9.15 10.38
C SER A 197 18.23 8.78 9.90
N PHE A 198 17.69 9.45 8.88
CA PHE A 198 16.42 9.11 8.26
C PHE A 198 16.49 7.75 7.56
N ASN A 199 17.56 7.49 6.78
CA ASN A 199 17.79 6.20 6.14
C ASN A 199 17.83 5.05 7.18
N GLY A 200 18.53 5.25 8.29
CA GLY A 200 18.53 4.29 9.40
C GLY A 200 17.14 4.04 9.99
N ALA A 201 16.32 5.08 10.14
CA ALA A 201 14.94 4.96 10.63
C ALA A 201 14.04 4.20 9.64
N VAL A 202 14.19 4.45 8.33
CA VAL A 202 13.46 3.73 7.26
C VAL A 202 13.82 2.25 7.26
N ILE A 203 15.12 1.91 7.27
CA ILE A 203 15.58 0.52 7.33
C ILE A 203 15.07 -0.17 8.61
N GLY A 204 15.15 0.51 9.76
CA GLY A 204 14.65 -0.01 11.03
C GLY A 204 13.14 -0.27 11.01
N ASN A 205 12.35 0.61 10.38
CA ASN A 205 10.92 0.41 10.22
C ASN A 205 10.61 -0.78 9.30
N PHE A 206 11.31 -0.92 8.17
CA PHE A 206 11.15 -2.08 7.29
C PHE A 206 11.53 -3.39 7.98
N ALA A 207 12.59 -3.41 8.77
CA ALA A 207 12.96 -4.59 9.56
C ALA A 207 11.87 -4.94 10.59
N ALA A 208 11.32 -3.95 11.30
CA ALA A 208 10.24 -4.16 12.25
C ALA A 208 8.93 -4.63 11.58
N LEU A 209 8.64 -4.16 10.36
CA LEU A 209 7.50 -4.61 9.57
C LEU A 209 7.69 -6.04 9.07
N ALA A 210 8.88 -6.37 8.57
CA ALA A 210 9.23 -7.72 8.13
C ALA A 210 9.13 -8.74 9.29
N GLU A 211 9.63 -8.37 10.48
CA GLU A 211 9.53 -9.23 11.66
C GLU A 211 8.07 -9.43 12.09
N ARG A 212 7.26 -8.37 12.13
CA ARG A 212 5.82 -8.48 12.42
C ARG A 212 5.09 -9.37 11.43
N ALA A 213 5.38 -9.23 10.13
CA ALA A 213 4.78 -10.05 9.09
C ALA A 213 5.19 -11.52 9.21
N LYS A 214 6.46 -11.79 9.57
CA LYS A 214 6.96 -13.14 9.83
C LYS A 214 6.26 -13.79 11.02
N VAL A 215 6.19 -13.10 12.17
CA VAL A 215 5.48 -13.60 13.36
C VAL A 215 4.02 -13.88 13.06
N ALA A 216 3.33 -12.98 12.35
CA ALA A 216 1.93 -13.17 11.97
C ALA A 216 1.74 -14.39 11.02
N ASN A 217 2.70 -14.63 10.13
CA ASN A 217 2.68 -15.82 9.26
C ASN A 217 2.89 -17.10 10.07
N ASP A 218 3.84 -17.11 11.02
CA ASP A 218 4.11 -18.27 11.87
C ASP A 218 2.89 -18.59 12.75
N ASP A 219 2.24 -17.57 13.32
CA ASP A 219 0.99 -17.72 14.07
C ASP A 219 -0.15 -18.29 13.21
N ALA A 220 -0.30 -17.80 11.98
CA ALA A 220 -1.31 -18.31 11.05
C ALA A 220 -1.07 -19.77 10.67
N GLN A 221 0.20 -20.18 10.48
CA GLN A 221 0.57 -21.57 10.20
C GLN A 221 0.31 -22.49 11.41
N ASN A 222 0.62 -22.02 12.62
CA ASN A 222 0.33 -22.76 13.85
C ASN A 222 -1.17 -22.95 14.03
N LEU A 223 -1.97 -21.89 13.83
CA LEU A 223 -3.42 -21.95 13.91
C LEU A 223 -4.00 -22.90 12.85
N GLN A 224 -3.51 -22.85 11.61
CA GLN A 224 -3.92 -23.77 10.56
C GLN A 224 -3.67 -25.23 10.98
N THR A 225 -2.47 -25.52 11.50
CA THR A 225 -2.10 -26.86 11.96
C THR A 225 -2.99 -27.33 13.10
N GLU A 226 -3.30 -26.46 14.06
CA GLU A 226 -4.21 -26.78 15.17
C GLU A 226 -5.63 -27.08 14.66
N ILE A 227 -6.15 -26.28 13.73
CA ILE A 227 -7.47 -26.50 13.12
C ILE A 227 -7.49 -27.83 12.36
N ASP A 228 -6.44 -28.17 11.62
CA ASP A 228 -6.34 -29.44 10.88
C ASP A 228 -6.27 -30.65 11.83
N GLN A 229 -5.55 -30.53 12.95
CA GLN A 229 -5.52 -31.56 13.99
C GLN A 229 -6.89 -31.75 14.65
N ARG A 230 -7.57 -30.65 15.01
CA ARG A 230 -8.93 -30.70 15.58
C ARG A 230 -9.93 -31.29 14.59
N ARG A 231 -9.85 -30.89 13.32
CA ARG A 231 -10.66 -31.45 12.24
C ARG A 231 -10.44 -32.96 12.15
N THR A 232 -9.19 -33.40 12.10
CA THR A 232 -8.83 -34.82 12.04
C THR A 232 -9.24 -35.58 13.30
N SER A 233 -9.22 -34.96 14.47
CA SER A 233 -9.70 -35.61 15.71
C SER A 233 -11.22 -35.81 15.74
N VAL A 234 -11.99 -34.93 15.10
CA VAL A 234 -13.47 -35.02 15.05
C VAL A 234 -13.94 -35.88 13.88
N SER A 235 -13.30 -35.75 12.71
CA SER A 235 -13.63 -36.54 11.52
C SER A 235 -12.86 -37.86 11.45
N GLY A 236 -11.86 -38.03 12.31
CA GLY A 236 -11.05 -39.24 12.39
C GLY A 236 -11.86 -40.35 13.00
N VAL A 237 -12.05 -41.40 12.23
CA VAL A 237 -12.65 -42.63 12.71
C VAL A 237 -11.53 -43.48 13.28
N ASN A 238 -11.67 -43.92 14.53
CA ASN A 238 -10.70 -44.84 15.12
C ASN A 238 -10.97 -46.25 14.56
N LEU A 239 -10.16 -46.68 13.59
CA LEU A 239 -10.34 -47.96 12.89
C LEU A 239 -10.36 -49.16 13.84
N ASP A 240 -9.65 -49.09 14.97
CA ASP A 240 -9.66 -50.15 15.96
C ASP A 240 -10.99 -50.20 16.73
N GLU A 241 -11.61 -49.05 16.97
CA GLU A 241 -12.92 -48.93 17.62
C GLU A 241 -14.05 -49.35 16.66
N GLU A 242 -13.98 -48.95 15.39
CA GLU A 242 -14.85 -49.48 14.32
C GLU A 242 -14.70 -50.99 14.17
N LEU A 243 -13.48 -51.53 14.19
CA LEU A 243 -13.22 -52.96 14.01
C LEU A 243 -13.70 -53.77 15.23
N ALA A 244 -13.51 -53.24 16.45
CA ALA A 244 -14.08 -53.83 17.65
C ALA A 244 -15.61 -53.84 17.61
N ASN A 245 -16.24 -52.72 17.22
CA ASN A 245 -17.69 -52.64 17.03
C ASN A 245 -18.17 -53.60 15.94
N LEU A 246 -17.43 -53.73 14.84
CA LEU A 246 -17.73 -54.65 13.74
C LEU A 246 -17.69 -56.10 14.22
N VAL A 247 -16.70 -56.50 15.02
CA VAL A 247 -16.64 -57.84 15.63
C VAL A 247 -17.82 -58.07 16.58
N VAL A 248 -18.21 -57.07 17.37
CA VAL A 248 -19.41 -57.15 18.24
C VAL A 248 -20.69 -57.30 17.41
N PHE A 249 -20.83 -56.55 16.31
CA PHE A 249 -21.96 -56.67 15.39
C PHE A 249 -21.98 -58.04 14.69
N GLN A 250 -20.83 -58.58 14.27
CA GLN A 250 -20.74 -59.92 13.70
C GLN A 250 -21.11 -61.02 14.72
N ASN A 251 -20.64 -60.90 15.96
CA ASN A 251 -20.96 -61.87 17.01
C ASN A 251 -22.44 -61.82 17.39
N SER A 252 -23.01 -60.63 17.55
CA SER A 252 -24.44 -60.45 17.83
C SER A 252 -25.31 -60.93 16.67
N TYR A 253 -24.92 -60.70 15.42
CA TYR A 253 -25.60 -61.24 14.24
C TYR A 253 -25.58 -62.78 14.20
N ASN A 254 -24.42 -63.40 14.45
CA ASN A 254 -24.31 -64.87 14.53
C ASN A 254 -25.14 -65.45 15.68
N ALA A 255 -25.18 -64.77 16.83
CA ALA A 255 -26.02 -65.16 17.95
C ALA A 255 -27.52 -65.07 17.59
N ALA A 256 -27.95 -63.96 16.97
CA ALA A 256 -29.31 -63.78 16.49
C ALA A 256 -29.70 -64.83 15.44
N ALA A 257 -28.80 -65.16 14.50
CA ALA A 257 -29.02 -66.20 13.50
C ALA A 257 -29.21 -67.60 14.13
N ARG A 258 -28.43 -67.92 15.17
CA ARG A 258 -28.62 -69.17 15.95
C ARG A 258 -29.95 -69.19 16.70
N VAL A 259 -30.35 -68.07 17.31
CA VAL A 259 -31.66 -67.96 17.96
C VAL A 259 -32.78 -68.15 16.95
N MET A 260 -32.71 -67.51 15.77
CA MET A 260 -33.68 -67.69 14.70
C MET A 260 -33.72 -69.12 14.19
N GLY A 261 -32.56 -69.77 14.00
CA GLY A 261 -32.50 -71.18 13.64
C GLY A 261 -33.17 -72.09 14.68
N SER A 262 -32.95 -71.83 15.97
CA SER A 262 -33.62 -72.56 17.05
C SER A 262 -35.14 -72.32 17.06
N VAL A 263 -35.58 -71.08 16.82
CA VAL A 263 -37.01 -70.74 16.70
C VAL A 263 -37.63 -71.43 15.49
N GLN A 264 -36.94 -71.48 14.36
CA GLN A 264 -37.38 -72.18 13.15
C GLN A 264 -37.56 -73.68 13.43
N ALA A 265 -36.61 -74.31 14.11
CA ALA A 265 -36.70 -75.72 14.49
C ALA A 265 -37.86 -76.00 15.47
N LEU A 266 -38.17 -75.05 16.37
CA LEU A 266 -39.35 -75.13 17.24
C LEU A 266 -40.66 -75.00 16.44
N TYR A 267 -40.72 -74.09 15.46
CA TYR A 267 -41.87 -73.95 14.56
C TYR A 267 -42.10 -75.19 13.71
N ASP A 268 -41.05 -75.74 13.10
CA ASP A 268 -41.14 -76.97 12.31
C ASP A 268 -41.60 -78.16 13.17
N SER A 269 -41.13 -78.26 14.42
CA SER A 269 -41.60 -79.30 15.36
C SER A 269 -43.07 -79.14 15.73
N LEU A 270 -43.55 -77.90 15.95
CA LEU A 270 -44.96 -77.64 16.23
C LEU A 270 -45.87 -77.96 15.03
N LEU A 271 -45.44 -77.62 13.82
CA LEU A 271 -46.17 -77.92 12.59
C LEU A 271 -46.19 -79.41 12.26
N ALA A 272 -45.15 -80.18 12.60
CA ALA A 272 -45.10 -81.62 12.36
C ALA A 272 -46.00 -82.45 13.31
N ILE A 273 -46.47 -81.86 14.41
CA ILE A 273 -47.37 -82.51 15.39
C ILE A 273 -48.86 -82.23 15.07
N LEU A 274 -49.14 -81.24 14.22
CA LEU A 274 -50.47 -80.93 13.68
C LEU A 274 -50.75 -81.72 12.39
#